data_AF-A0A382XUA8-F1
#
_entry.id   AF-A0A382XUA8-F1
#
_cell.length_a   1.000
_cell.length_b   1.000
_cell.length_c   1.000
_cell.angle_alpha   90.00
_cell.angle_beta   90.00
_cell.angle_gamma   90.00
#
_symmetry.space_group_name_H-M   'P 1'
#
loop_
_entity.id
_entity.type
_entity.pdbx_description
1 polymer ?
#
loop_
_entity_poly.entity_id
_entity_poly.type
_entity_poly.pdbx_seq_one_letter_code
_entity_poly.pdbx_strand_id
1 'polypeptide(L)'
;MKKTISILLSLLFISIFSPAFANSIKWSMPGDSLTLDPHAQNEGPTHMVSRQVYEGLVTPGINMEILPQLAESWEATASDTWIFNIRK
;
A
#
# COMPACT_ATOMS: atom_id res chain seq x y z
N MET A 1 19.86 41.38 -12.23
CA MET A 1 19.60 40.64 -13.50
C MET A 1 20.11 39.21 -13.46
N LYS A 2 21.40 38.92 -13.25
CA LYS A 2 21.89 37.52 -13.21
C LYS A 2 21.28 36.69 -12.06
N LYS A 3 21.22 37.24 -10.84
CA LYS A 3 20.58 36.57 -9.68
C LYS A 3 19.08 36.37 -9.85
N THR A 4 18.37 37.35 -10.43
CA THR A 4 16.93 37.25 -10.68
C THR A 4 16.63 36.21 -11.77
N ILE A 5 17.47 36.11 -12.80
CA ILE A 5 17.38 35.07 -13.83
C ILE A 5 17.67 33.68 -13.24
N SER A 6 18.70 33.53 -12.39
CA SER A 6 18.95 32.25 -11.71
C SER A 6 17.78 31.82 -10.82
N ILE A 7 17.19 32.74 -10.05
CA ILE A 7 16.02 32.42 -9.20
C ILE A 7 14.83 32.00 -10.06
N LEU A 8 14.56 32.71 -11.16
CA LEU A 8 13.47 32.38 -12.08
C LEU A 8 13.69 31.00 -12.73
N LEU A 9 14.93 30.69 -13.10
CA LEU A 9 15.30 29.41 -13.70
C LEU A 9 15.16 28.26 -12.69
N SER A 10 15.53 28.47 -11.42
CA SER A 10 15.34 27.48 -10.36
C SER A 10 13.86 27.20 -10.07
N LEU A 11 13.01 28.23 -10.05
CA LEU A 11 11.55 28.04 -9.91
C LEU A 11 10.96 27.26 -11.10
N LEU A 12 11.42 27.56 -12.32
CA LEU A 12 10.99 26.84 -13.52
C LEU A 12 11.40 25.36 -13.47
N PHE A 13 12.62 25.06 -13.04
CA PHE A 13 13.08 23.67 -12.86
C PHE A 13 12.24 22.88 -11.85
N ILE A 14 11.80 23.50 -10.75
CA ILE A 14 10.94 22.82 -9.75
C ILE A 14 9.56 22.47 -10.34
N SER A 15 9.01 23.32 -11.21
CA SER A 15 7.69 23.10 -11.80
C SER A 15 7.63 21.95 -12.82
N ILE A 16 8.75 21.59 -13.46
CA ILE A 16 8.82 20.52 -14.47
C ILE A 16 8.88 19.13 -13.81
N PHE A 17 9.32 19.05 -12.56
CA PHE A 17 9.49 17.78 -11.83
C PHE A 17 8.29 17.36 -10.99
N SER A 18 7.13 18.04 -11.10
CA SER A 18 5.95 17.66 -10.33
C SER A 18 5.28 16.39 -10.90
N PRO A 19 5.33 15.23 -10.23
CA PRO A 19 4.69 14.01 -10.71
C PRO A 19 3.22 14.04 -10.25
N ALA A 20 2.38 14.79 -10.96
CA ALA A 20 0.95 14.92 -10.63
C ALA A 20 0.03 14.19 -11.63
N PHE A 21 0.52 13.13 -12.29
CA PHE A 21 -0.32 12.31 -13.16
C PHE A 21 -0.98 11.20 -12.34
N ALA A 22 -2.29 11.32 -12.11
CA ALA A 22 -3.09 10.22 -11.57
C ALA A 22 -3.21 9.11 -12.62
N ASN A 23 -2.63 7.94 -12.34
CA ASN A 23 -2.76 6.76 -13.19
C ASN A 23 -3.98 5.93 -12.78
N SER A 24 -4.81 5.58 -13.76
CA SER A 24 -5.89 4.61 -13.57
C SER A 24 -5.39 3.21 -13.90
N ILE A 25 -5.52 2.29 -12.94
CA ILE A 25 -5.26 0.88 -13.17
C ILE A 25 -6.58 0.20 -13.49
N LYS A 26 -6.61 -0.58 -14.58
CA LYS A 26 -7.72 -1.48 -14.93
C LYS A 26 -7.22 -2.91 -14.81
N TRP A 27 -7.86 -3.71 -13.98
CA TRP A 27 -7.53 -5.13 -13.80
C TRP A 27 -8.79 -5.98 -14.00
N SER A 28 -8.64 -7.21 -14.52
CA SER A 28 -9.68 -8.23 -14.58
C SER A 28 -9.35 -9.45 -13.72
N MET A 29 -10.36 -10.05 -13.10
CA MET A 29 -10.26 -11.26 -12.28
C MET A 29 -11.13 -12.38 -12.86
N PRO A 30 -10.85 -13.66 -12.55
CA PRO A 30 -11.56 -14.80 -13.12
C PRO A 30 -13.04 -14.92 -12.70
N GLY A 31 -13.50 -14.12 -11.74
CA GLY A 31 -14.89 -14.06 -11.28
C GLY A 31 -15.13 -12.83 -10.40
N ASP A 32 -16.40 -12.56 -10.10
CA ASP A 32 -16.80 -11.44 -9.24
C ASP A 32 -16.55 -11.75 -7.75
N SER A 33 -16.36 -10.69 -6.94
CA SER A 33 -16.35 -10.82 -5.48
C SER A 33 -17.75 -11.12 -5.00
N LEU A 34 -17.92 -12.19 -4.21
CA LEU A 34 -19.23 -12.58 -3.67
C LEU A 34 -19.71 -11.62 -2.57
N THR A 35 -18.78 -11.03 -1.84
CA THR A 35 -19.03 -10.17 -0.67
C THR A 35 -17.86 -9.23 -0.44
N LEU A 36 -18.07 -8.18 0.36
CA LEU A 36 -17.01 -7.34 0.90
C LEU A 36 -16.81 -7.55 2.41
N ASP A 37 -17.62 -8.41 3.04
CA ASP A 37 -17.40 -8.81 4.42
C ASP A 37 -16.20 -9.78 4.49
N PRO A 38 -15.09 -9.41 5.16
CA PRO A 38 -13.88 -10.23 5.22
C PRO A 38 -14.09 -11.56 5.98
N HIS A 39 -15.20 -11.72 6.71
CA HIS A 39 -15.50 -12.93 7.47
C HIS A 39 -16.48 -13.88 6.77
N ALA A 40 -17.01 -13.51 5.60
CA ALA A 40 -18.12 -14.23 4.99
C ALA A 40 -17.71 -15.37 4.03
N GLN A 41 -16.66 -15.20 3.21
CA GLN A 41 -16.28 -16.18 2.19
C GLN A 41 -14.75 -16.32 2.08
N ASN A 42 -14.27 -17.55 1.82
CA ASN A 42 -12.85 -17.89 1.65
C ASN A 42 -12.57 -18.34 0.21
N GLU A 43 -12.60 -17.39 -0.72
CA GLU A 43 -12.33 -17.62 -2.14
C GLU A 43 -11.40 -16.55 -2.73
N GLY A 44 -10.67 -16.92 -3.80
CA GLY A 44 -9.63 -16.09 -4.41
C GLY A 44 -10.12 -14.70 -4.84
N PRO A 45 -11.17 -14.58 -5.68
CA PRO A 45 -11.68 -13.29 -6.15
C PRO A 45 -12.10 -12.34 -5.02
N THR A 46 -12.85 -12.84 -4.03
CA THR A 46 -13.19 -12.06 -2.83
C THR A 46 -11.95 -11.57 -2.08
N HIS A 47 -10.94 -12.41 -1.88
CA HIS A 47 -9.68 -11.99 -1.25
C HIS A 47 -8.91 -10.94 -2.07
N MET A 48 -8.93 -11.02 -3.40
CA MET A 48 -8.27 -10.03 -4.27
C MET A 48 -8.89 -8.64 -4.14
N VAL A 49 -10.22 -8.56 -4.08
CA VAL A 49 -10.94 -7.28 -3.87
C VAL A 49 -10.79 -6.80 -2.43
N SER A 50 -10.94 -7.69 -1.46
CA SER A 50 -10.80 -7.36 -0.03
C SER A 50 -9.44 -6.72 0.29
N ARG A 51 -8.35 -7.21 -0.30
CA ARG A 51 -7.00 -6.64 -0.14
C ARG A 51 -6.81 -5.21 -0.68
N GLN A 52 -7.76 -4.67 -1.44
CA GLN A 52 -7.74 -3.26 -1.88
C GLN A 52 -8.38 -2.33 -0.85
N VAL A 53 -9.21 -2.87 0.04
CA VAL A 53 -10.04 -2.09 0.99
C VAL A 53 -9.56 -2.30 2.43
N TYR A 54 -9.13 -3.51 2.76
CA TYR A 54 -8.72 -3.90 4.11
C TYR A 54 -7.23 -4.21 4.17
N GLU A 55 -6.64 -3.91 5.32
CA GLU A 55 -5.24 -4.21 5.64
C GLU A 55 -5.16 -5.24 6.76
N GLY A 56 -4.26 -6.21 6.61
CA GLY A 56 -3.87 -7.12 7.69
C GLY A 56 -2.80 -6.50 8.59
N LEU A 57 -2.46 -7.20 9.67
CA LEU A 57 -1.31 -6.84 10.51
C LEU A 57 0.00 -6.90 9.71
N VAL A 58 0.15 -7.94 8.89
CA VAL A 58 1.29 -8.21 8.02
C VAL A 58 0.81 -8.65 6.64
N THR A 59 1.69 -8.57 5.64
CA THR A 59 1.39 -8.99 4.26
C THR A 59 2.51 -9.85 3.68
N PRO A 60 2.21 -10.86 2.84
CA PRO A 60 3.24 -11.57 2.11
C PRO A 60 3.82 -10.68 0.98
N GLY A 61 5.14 -10.62 0.91
CA GLY A 61 5.87 -10.01 -0.19
C GLY A 61 5.89 -10.87 -1.45
N ILE A 62 6.54 -10.36 -2.50
CA ILE A 62 6.63 -11.04 -3.80
C ILE A 62 7.38 -12.38 -3.68
N ASN A 63 8.32 -12.50 -2.73
CA ASN A 63 9.06 -13.73 -2.45
C ASN A 63 8.47 -14.50 -1.26
N MET A 64 7.23 -14.22 -0.86
CA MET A 64 6.53 -14.82 0.28
C MET A 64 7.17 -14.55 1.64
N GLU A 65 8.05 -13.55 1.73
CA GLU A 65 8.52 -13.01 3.00
C GLU A 65 7.39 -12.27 3.72
N ILE A 66 7.40 -12.28 5.05
CA ILE A 66 6.39 -11.56 5.84
C ILE A 66 6.84 -10.11 6.00
N LEU A 67 6.05 -9.19 5.47
CA LEU A 67 6.33 -7.75 5.45
C LEU A 67 5.38 -6.97 6.37
N PRO A 68 5.80 -5.80 6.87
CA PRO A 68 4.93 -4.87 7.58
C PRO A 68 3.72 -4.44 6.72
N GLN A 69 2.57 -4.27 7.37
CA GLN A 69 1.39 -3.65 6.76
C GLN A 69 0.74 -2.66 7.74
N LEU A 70 -0.23 -3.10 8.54
CA LEU A 70 -0.78 -2.27 9.62
C LEU A 70 0.16 -2.25 10.84
N ALA A 71 0.83 -3.37 11.13
CA ALA A 71 1.88 -3.44 12.13
C ALA A 71 3.25 -3.09 11.51
N GLU A 72 4.00 -2.19 12.14
CA GLU A 72 5.35 -1.80 11.75
C GLU A 72 6.41 -2.80 12.23
N SER A 73 6.15 -3.45 13.37
CA SER A 73 6.99 -4.51 13.92
C SER A 73 6.16 -5.49 14.73
N TRP A 74 6.70 -6.70 14.89
CA TRP A 74 6.09 -7.74 15.68
C TRP A 74 7.16 -8.67 16.28
N GLU A 75 6.88 -9.21 17.46
CA GLU A 75 7.76 -10.16 18.13
C GLU A 75 6.94 -11.25 18.82
N ALA A 76 7.47 -12.47 18.81
CA ALA A 76 6.96 -13.58 19.60
C ALA A 76 7.65 -13.57 20.96
N THR A 77 6.90 -13.33 22.03
CA THR A 77 7.44 -13.27 23.40
C THR A 77 7.33 -14.60 24.14
N ALA A 78 6.50 -15.51 23.62
CA ALA A 78 6.35 -16.90 24.09
C ALA A 78 5.88 -17.79 22.92
N SER A 79 5.65 -19.08 23.19
CA SER A 79 5.18 -20.05 22.17
C SER A 79 3.79 -19.73 21.60
N ASP A 80 2.98 -18.97 22.33
CA ASP A 80 1.58 -18.66 22.00
C ASP A 80 1.27 -17.14 22.04
N THR A 81 2.28 -16.30 22.27
CA THR A 81 2.09 -14.87 22.53
C THR A 81 2.88 -14.03 21.54
N TRP A 82 2.19 -13.08 20.90
CA TRP A 82 2.75 -12.11 19.95
C TRP A 82 2.40 -10.69 20.37
N ILE A 83 3.34 -9.78 20.19
CA ILE A 83 3.14 -8.34 20.33
C ILE A 83 3.29 -7.70 18.94
N PHE A 84 2.29 -6.94 18.52
CA PHE A 84 2.30 -6.18 17.26
C PHE A 84 2.27 -4.68 17.58
N ASN A 85 3.20 -3.92 17.00
CA ASN A 85 3.24 -2.47 17.12
C ASN A 85 2.56 -1.84 15.89
N ILE A 86 1.41 -1.21 16.10
CA ILE A 86 0.59 -0.61 15.04
C ILE A 86 1.08 0.80 14.70
N ARG A 87 1.12 1.12 13.39
CA ARG A 87 1.48 2.47 12.90
C ARG A 87 0.52 3.53 13.44
N LYS A 88 1.04 4.76 13.64
CA LYS A 88 0.27 5.90 14.17
C LYS A 88 -0.59 6.60 13.12
#